data_AF-A0A4Y2U623-F1
#
_entry.id   AF-A0A4Y2U623-F1
#
_cell.length_a   1.000
_cell.length_b   1.000
_cell.length_c   1.000
_cell.angle_alpha   90.00
_cell.angle_beta   90.00
_cell.angle_gamma   90.00
#
_symmetry.space_group_name_H-M   'P 1'
#
loop_
_entity.id
_entity.type
_entity.pdbx_description
1 polymer ?
#
loop_
_entity_poly.entity_id
_entity_poly.type
_entity_poly.pdbx_seq_one_letter_code
_entity_poly.pdbx_strand_id
1 'polypeptide(L)'
;MNCGNLPVVNFKPVYCDLLTAKDFSKYEKYLLDISYAVLNGVCSSDLSRRDPGTTSHTRRLTTSNRILRLYIRTEEPSSELIQLVHYIMRVYSIAWFSSKMNHSCVSRSKHLWIVIKNSRFSSDDLKKVLDPVFSRNAFMAHSENLLLSMLADERRHIRELGVCRIIKARGSSSTVEHLRFVVHKLTFKANQYMDMIDWFKFDVTEPPIKAMRCAKIMTEAASTVCGSHDRAGISRNTMASRKIMPPFEHTLITR
;
A
#
# COMPACT_ATOMS: atom_id res chain seq x y z
N MET A 1 -8.46 -10.45 25.04
CA MET A 1 -9.77 -9.84 24.75
C MET A 1 -10.87 -10.90 24.76
N ASN A 2 -11.67 -10.94 25.81
CA ASN A 2 -12.77 -11.89 25.96
C ASN A 2 -14.07 -11.29 25.37
N CYS A 3 -14.18 -11.29 24.03
CA CYS A 3 -15.31 -10.67 23.31
C CYS A 3 -16.43 -11.67 22.96
N GLY A 4 -16.39 -12.90 23.48
CA GLY A 4 -17.23 -14.02 23.04
C GLY A 4 -18.63 -14.08 23.65
N ASN A 5 -18.83 -13.57 24.87
CA ASN A 5 -20.00 -13.93 25.68
C ASN A 5 -21.00 -12.79 25.93
N LEU A 6 -20.72 -11.57 25.51
CA LEU A 6 -21.61 -10.42 25.73
C LEU A 6 -22.65 -10.28 24.59
N PRO A 7 -23.90 -9.86 24.89
CA PRO A 7 -24.89 -9.54 23.86
C PRO A 7 -24.44 -8.32 23.03
N VAL A 8 -25.00 -8.18 21.83
CA VAL A 8 -24.87 -6.94 21.05
C VAL A 8 -25.72 -5.87 21.74
N VAL A 9 -25.18 -4.67 21.84
CA VAL A 9 -25.83 -3.52 22.49
C VAL A 9 -26.05 -2.40 21.47
N ASN A 10 -26.71 -1.32 21.87
CA ASN A 10 -26.78 -0.13 21.02
C ASN A 10 -25.40 0.56 20.97
N PHE A 11 -24.86 0.78 19.78
CA PHE A 11 -23.57 1.43 19.57
C PHE A 11 -23.66 2.52 18.50
N LYS A 12 -22.74 3.49 18.55
CA LYS A 12 -22.73 4.61 17.59
C LYS A 12 -22.08 4.19 16.26
N PRO A 13 -22.63 4.61 15.10
CA PRO A 13 -22.02 4.32 13.81
C PRO A 13 -20.70 5.06 13.63
N VAL A 14 -19.77 4.47 12.87
CA VAL A 14 -18.50 5.11 12.47
C VAL A 14 -18.42 5.19 10.96
N TYR A 15 -18.57 6.41 10.43
CA TYR A 15 -18.59 6.67 8.99
C TYR A 15 -17.20 6.59 8.34
N CYS A 16 -17.10 5.84 7.24
CA CYS A 16 -15.92 5.80 6.38
C CYS A 16 -16.26 5.35 4.95
N ASP A 17 -15.37 5.65 4.01
CA ASP A 17 -15.48 5.25 2.60
C ASP A 17 -15.09 3.78 2.40
N LEU A 18 -15.83 2.87 3.03
CA LEU A 18 -15.54 1.43 2.98
C LEU A 18 -15.83 0.89 1.57
N LEU A 19 -14.84 0.18 1.00
CA LEU A 19 -14.98 -0.42 -0.31
C LEU A 19 -15.86 -1.68 -0.27
N THR A 20 -16.62 -1.91 -1.35
CA THR A 20 -17.29 -3.18 -1.61
C THR A 20 -16.34 -4.09 -2.40
N ALA A 21 -16.22 -5.35 -1.99
CA ALA A 21 -15.38 -6.29 -2.70
C ALA A 21 -15.94 -7.72 -2.60
N LYS A 22 -15.54 -8.54 -3.57
CA LYS A 22 -15.98 -9.92 -3.75
C LYS A 22 -14.75 -10.83 -3.58
N ASP A 23 -14.99 -12.09 -3.19
CA ASP A 23 -13.99 -13.16 -3.02
C ASP A 23 -13.01 -12.98 -1.84
N PHE A 24 -13.53 -13.12 -0.62
CA PHE A 24 -12.76 -13.04 0.61
C PHE A 24 -12.68 -14.37 1.36
N SER A 25 -11.53 -14.59 2.02
CA SER A 25 -11.43 -15.67 3.02
C SER A 25 -12.40 -15.43 4.18
N LYS A 26 -12.66 -16.49 4.96
CA LYS A 26 -13.60 -16.46 6.10
C LYS A 26 -13.43 -15.23 7.00
N TYR A 27 -12.19 -14.91 7.39
CA TYR A 27 -11.90 -13.82 8.34
C TYR A 27 -11.89 -12.43 7.70
N GLU A 28 -11.60 -12.34 6.41
CA GLU A 28 -11.70 -11.10 5.63
C GLU A 28 -13.17 -10.73 5.39
N LYS A 29 -14.01 -11.73 5.09
CA LYS A 29 -15.45 -11.56 5.01
C LYS A 29 -16.03 -11.14 6.36
N TYR A 30 -15.55 -11.72 7.46
CA TYR A 30 -15.94 -11.26 8.79
C TYR A 30 -15.57 -9.78 9.02
N LEU A 31 -14.35 -9.36 8.67
CA LEU A 31 -13.93 -7.96 8.78
C LEU A 31 -14.86 -7.05 7.98
N LEU A 32 -15.21 -7.44 6.76
CA LEU A 32 -16.09 -6.67 5.88
C LEU A 32 -17.47 -6.51 6.51
N ASP A 33 -18.10 -7.63 6.89
CA ASP A 33 -19.45 -7.66 7.44
C ASP A 33 -19.54 -6.88 8.76
N ILE A 34 -18.54 -7.02 9.65
CA ILE A 34 -18.51 -6.27 10.91
C ILE A 34 -18.18 -4.79 10.71
N SER A 35 -17.37 -4.45 9.70
CA SER A 35 -17.14 -3.05 9.34
C SER A 35 -18.45 -2.42 8.82
N TYR A 36 -19.25 -3.13 8.02
CA TYR A 36 -20.58 -2.66 7.61
C TYR A 36 -21.54 -2.53 8.79
N ALA A 37 -21.49 -3.44 9.76
CA ALA A 37 -22.32 -3.34 10.96
C ALA A 37 -21.97 -2.08 11.77
N VAL A 38 -20.67 -1.80 11.95
CA VAL A 38 -20.18 -0.60 12.63
C VAL A 38 -20.47 0.66 11.82
N LEU A 39 -20.41 0.61 10.49
CA LEU A 39 -20.76 1.72 9.61
C LEU A 39 -22.23 2.13 9.74
N ASN A 40 -23.13 1.14 9.79
CA ASN A 40 -24.58 1.37 9.79
C ASN A 40 -25.18 1.47 11.21
N GLY A 41 -24.42 1.17 12.26
CA GLY A 41 -24.94 1.15 13.63
C GLY A 41 -25.80 -0.08 13.95
N VAL A 42 -25.81 -1.11 13.10
CA VAL A 42 -26.69 -2.27 13.21
C VAL A 42 -25.91 -3.55 12.95
N CYS A 43 -25.96 -4.51 13.89
CA CYS A 43 -25.35 -5.83 13.74
C CYS A 43 -26.43 -6.92 13.72
N SER A 44 -26.41 -7.78 12.70
CA SER A 44 -27.31 -8.93 12.63
C SER A 44 -26.96 -10.01 13.66
N SER A 45 -27.97 -10.78 14.08
CA SER A 45 -27.81 -11.93 14.97
C SER A 45 -26.84 -12.96 14.40
N ASP A 46 -26.94 -13.28 13.11
CA ASP A 46 -26.03 -14.20 12.42
C ASP A 46 -24.58 -13.76 12.49
N LEU A 47 -24.29 -12.49 12.17
CA LEU A 47 -22.95 -11.94 12.25
C LEU A 47 -22.41 -11.97 13.68
N SER A 48 -23.28 -11.65 14.65
CA SER A 48 -22.91 -11.63 16.07
C SER A 48 -22.48 -13.00 16.60
N ARG A 49 -22.95 -14.10 16.01
CA ARG A 49 -22.63 -15.48 16.42
C ARG A 49 -21.39 -16.05 15.73
N ARG A 50 -20.94 -15.46 14.61
CA ARG A 50 -19.76 -15.93 13.88
C ARG A 50 -18.49 -15.77 14.70
N ASP A 51 -17.54 -16.69 14.47
CA ASP A 51 -16.22 -16.63 15.08
C ASP A 51 -15.35 -15.54 14.40
N PRO A 52 -14.89 -14.51 15.13
CA PRO A 52 -13.99 -13.47 14.62
C PRO A 52 -12.57 -13.99 14.36
N GLY A 53 -12.26 -15.21 14.84
CA GLY A 53 -11.00 -15.90 14.66
C GLY A 53 -10.16 -16.03 15.92
N THR A 54 -9.17 -16.92 15.85
CA THR A 54 -8.26 -17.22 16.95
C THR A 54 -7.34 -16.04 17.27
N THR A 55 -7.03 -15.89 18.55
CA THR A 55 -6.05 -14.92 19.05
C THR A 55 -4.65 -15.44 18.75
N SER A 56 -4.02 -14.91 17.70
CA SER A 56 -2.60 -15.10 17.45
C SER A 56 -1.97 -13.74 17.18
N HIS A 57 -0.84 -13.46 17.85
CA HIS A 57 -0.10 -12.21 17.70
C HIS A 57 0.34 -11.93 16.25
N THR A 58 0.42 -12.96 15.41
CA THR A 58 0.82 -12.82 14.00
C THR A 58 -0.33 -12.41 13.07
N ARG A 59 -1.59 -12.41 13.54
CA ARG A 59 -2.77 -12.20 12.69
C ARG A 59 -3.49 -10.88 13.02
N ARG A 60 -2.93 -9.76 12.55
CA ARG A 60 -3.51 -8.39 12.67
C ARG A 60 -5.00 -8.30 12.29
N LEU A 61 -5.44 -9.13 11.33
CA LEU A 61 -6.82 -9.24 10.90
C LEU A 61 -7.77 -9.72 12.01
N THR A 62 -7.42 -10.80 12.71
CA THR A 62 -8.29 -11.34 13.77
C THR A 62 -8.32 -10.44 15.00
N THR A 63 -7.22 -9.74 15.29
CA THR A 63 -7.21 -8.68 16.32
C THR A 63 -8.20 -7.56 15.98
N SER A 64 -8.20 -7.08 14.74
CA SER A 64 -9.12 -6.03 14.29
C SER A 64 -10.58 -6.48 14.38
N ASN A 65 -10.88 -7.71 13.92
CA ASN A 65 -12.20 -8.31 14.05
C ASN A 65 -12.69 -8.34 15.50
N ARG A 66 -11.81 -8.69 16.44
CA ARG A 66 -12.15 -8.78 17.86
C ARG A 66 -12.33 -7.41 18.52
N ILE A 67 -11.56 -6.40 18.11
CA ILE A 67 -11.75 -5.02 18.58
C ILE A 67 -13.11 -4.48 18.12
N LEU A 68 -13.46 -4.65 16.85
CA LEU A 68 -14.78 -4.26 16.34
C LEU A 68 -15.90 -5.04 17.04
N ARG A 69 -15.71 -6.34 17.29
CA ARG A 69 -16.67 -7.15 18.05
C ARG A 69 -16.82 -6.71 19.50
N LEU A 70 -15.73 -6.27 20.12
CA LEU A 70 -15.77 -5.72 21.48
C LEU A 70 -16.57 -4.42 21.51
N TYR A 71 -16.34 -3.53 20.53
CA TYR A 71 -17.05 -2.25 20.43
C TYR A 71 -18.57 -2.41 20.36
N ILE A 72 -19.09 -3.27 19.48
CA ILE A 72 -20.53 -3.48 19.33
C ILE A 72 -21.20 -4.19 20.52
N ARG A 73 -20.40 -4.62 21.51
CA ARG A 73 -20.83 -5.33 22.73
C ARG A 73 -20.54 -4.54 24.01
N THR A 74 -20.14 -3.28 23.87
CA THR A 74 -19.82 -2.39 25.00
C THR A 74 -20.77 -1.20 24.96
N GLU A 75 -21.63 -1.05 25.97
CA GLU A 75 -22.61 0.05 26.02
C GLU A 75 -21.92 1.41 26.12
N GLU A 76 -20.90 1.47 26.98
CA GLU A 76 -20.09 2.66 27.22
C GLU A 76 -18.62 2.38 26.87
N PRO A 77 -18.25 2.43 25.57
CA PRO A 77 -16.90 2.12 25.15
C PRO A 77 -15.92 3.19 25.65
N SER A 78 -14.77 2.74 26.15
CA SER A 78 -13.71 3.65 26.60
C SER A 78 -13.17 4.50 25.44
N SER A 79 -12.55 5.63 25.78
CA SER A 79 -11.99 6.55 24.78
C SER A 79 -10.93 5.86 23.89
N GLU A 80 -10.19 4.91 24.45
CA GLU A 80 -9.16 4.13 23.78
C GLU A 80 -9.78 3.12 22.80
N LEU A 81 -10.88 2.47 23.21
CA LEU A 81 -11.62 1.56 22.34
C LEU A 81 -12.23 2.30 21.14
N ILE A 82 -12.82 3.47 21.37
CA ILE A 82 -13.34 4.34 20.31
C ILE A 82 -12.21 4.72 19.35
N GLN A 83 -11.06 5.17 19.86
CA GLN A 83 -9.90 5.53 19.02
C GLN A 83 -9.43 4.36 18.14
N LEU A 84 -9.34 3.15 18.70
CA LEU A 84 -8.97 1.94 17.96
C LEU A 84 -10.01 1.61 16.87
N VAL A 85 -11.30 1.70 17.17
CA VAL A 85 -12.38 1.45 16.20
C VAL A 85 -12.33 2.46 15.06
N HIS A 86 -12.16 3.75 15.37
CA HIS A 86 -12.00 4.78 14.36
C HIS A 86 -10.78 4.53 13.47
N TYR A 87 -9.64 4.13 14.05
CA TYR A 87 -8.45 3.76 13.28
C TYR A 87 -8.71 2.54 12.39
N ILE A 88 -9.35 1.49 12.92
CA ILE A 88 -9.65 0.29 12.14
C ILE A 88 -10.56 0.63 10.97
N MET A 89 -11.66 1.33 11.22
CA MET A 89 -12.67 1.68 10.23
C MET A 89 -12.13 2.61 9.14
N ARG A 90 -11.39 3.66 9.53
CA ARG A 90 -10.98 4.74 8.61
C ARG A 90 -9.63 4.49 7.95
N VAL A 91 -8.76 3.66 8.54
CA VAL A 91 -7.41 3.40 8.02
C VAL A 91 -7.24 1.94 7.65
N TYR A 92 -7.37 1.03 8.62
CA TYR A 92 -7.01 -0.38 8.41
C TYR A 92 -7.91 -1.09 7.40
N SER A 93 -9.23 -1.04 7.58
CA SER A 93 -10.18 -1.73 6.71
C SER A 93 -10.09 -1.23 5.26
N ILE A 94 -10.04 0.10 5.07
CA ILE A 94 -9.90 0.70 3.73
C ILE A 94 -8.59 0.23 3.07
N ALA A 95 -7.47 0.29 3.79
CA ALA A 95 -6.17 -0.12 3.26
C ALA A 95 -6.11 -1.63 2.96
N TRP A 96 -6.67 -2.45 3.86
CA TRP A 96 -6.73 -3.90 3.70
C TRP A 96 -7.49 -4.27 2.42
N PHE A 97 -8.72 -3.77 2.26
CA PHE A 97 -9.54 -4.08 1.10
C PHE A 97 -8.96 -3.48 -0.20
N SER A 98 -8.40 -2.27 -0.16
CA SER A 98 -7.71 -1.69 -1.33
C SER A 98 -6.56 -2.59 -1.79
N SER A 99 -5.77 -3.10 -0.86
CA SER A 99 -4.64 -4.00 -1.18
C SER A 99 -5.08 -5.35 -1.73
N LYS A 100 -6.30 -5.79 -1.40
CA LYS A 100 -6.89 -7.04 -1.89
C LYS A 100 -7.49 -6.89 -3.29
N MET A 101 -8.10 -5.75 -3.56
CA MET A 101 -8.64 -5.46 -4.89
C MET A 101 -7.53 -5.20 -5.91
N ASN A 102 -6.37 -4.72 -5.48
CA ASN A 102 -5.26 -4.41 -6.38
C ASN A 102 -3.92 -4.92 -5.82
N HIS A 103 -3.52 -6.12 -6.25
CA HIS A 103 -2.25 -6.73 -5.80
C HIS A 103 -1.02 -6.28 -6.61
N SER A 104 -1.20 -5.41 -7.60
CA SER A 104 -0.11 -5.02 -8.50
C SER A 104 1.01 -4.31 -7.76
N CYS A 105 2.26 -4.62 -8.11
CA CYS A 105 3.44 -3.94 -7.57
C CYS A 105 3.40 -2.43 -7.83
N VAL A 106 2.77 -2.00 -8.94
CA VAL A 106 2.63 -0.59 -9.30
C VAL A 106 1.67 0.18 -8.39
N SER A 107 0.84 -0.52 -7.61
CA SER A 107 -0.17 0.11 -6.73
C SER A 107 0.30 0.23 -5.28
N ARG A 108 1.44 -0.39 -4.95
CA ARG A 108 1.94 -0.48 -3.57
C ARG A 108 2.18 0.88 -2.93
N SER A 109 2.83 1.81 -3.65
CA SER A 109 3.08 3.17 -3.16
C SER A 109 1.77 3.95 -2.96
N LYS A 110 0.77 3.70 -3.81
CA LYS A 110 -0.57 4.31 -3.70
C LYS A 110 -1.27 3.83 -2.42
N HIS A 111 -1.19 2.55 -2.08
CA HIS A 111 -1.77 2.02 -0.84
C HIS A 111 -1.13 2.61 0.42
N LEU A 112 0.20 2.74 0.44
CA LEU A 112 0.89 3.39 1.56
C LEU A 112 0.44 4.85 1.71
N TRP A 113 0.34 5.58 0.59
CA TRP A 113 -0.17 6.95 0.60
C TRP A 113 -1.61 7.03 1.13
N ILE A 114 -2.50 6.11 0.75
CA ILE A 114 -3.87 6.05 1.27
C ILE A 114 -3.89 5.85 2.78
N VAL A 115 -3.05 4.96 3.32
CA VAL A 115 -2.91 4.76 4.77
C VAL A 115 -2.48 6.06 5.46
N ILE A 116 -1.45 6.73 4.94
CA ILE A 116 -0.93 7.99 5.48
C ILE A 116 -1.97 9.12 5.39
N LYS A 117 -2.66 9.23 4.24
CA LYS A 117 -3.71 10.24 4.04
C LYS A 117 -4.85 10.02 5.04
N ASN A 118 -5.29 8.77 5.18
CA ASN A 118 -6.40 8.43 6.04
C ASN A 118 -6.03 8.52 7.52
N SER A 119 -4.77 8.34 7.93
CA SER A 119 -4.37 8.51 9.33
C SER A 119 -4.29 9.97 9.79
N ARG A 120 -4.44 10.96 8.89
CA ARG A 120 -4.33 12.38 9.23
C ARG A 120 -5.36 12.89 10.25
N PHE A 121 -6.51 12.24 10.35
CA PHE A 121 -7.55 12.61 11.34
C PHE A 121 -7.13 12.30 12.77
N SER A 122 -6.13 11.43 12.98
CA SER A 122 -5.67 11.03 14.30
C SER A 122 -5.16 12.23 15.11
N SER A 123 -5.31 12.18 16.43
CA SER A 123 -4.72 13.17 17.35
C SER A 123 -3.20 13.18 17.25
N ASP A 124 -2.57 14.26 17.69
CA ASP A 124 -1.10 14.38 17.63
C ASP A 124 -0.40 13.35 18.51
N ASP A 125 -0.97 12.99 19.66
CA ASP A 125 -0.43 11.93 20.51
C ASP A 125 -0.50 10.56 19.84
N LEU A 126 -1.59 10.27 19.12
CA LEU A 126 -1.70 9.04 18.35
C LEU A 126 -0.73 9.05 17.15
N LYS A 127 -0.53 10.18 16.49
CA LYS A 127 0.46 10.33 15.41
C LYS A 127 1.89 10.09 15.90
N LYS A 128 2.25 10.50 17.12
CA LYS A 128 3.57 10.17 17.72
C LYS A 128 3.82 8.66 17.80
N VAL A 129 2.76 7.85 17.93
CA VAL A 129 2.85 6.39 17.92
C VAL A 129 2.82 5.82 16.49
N LEU A 130 1.95 6.34 15.62
CA LEU A 130 1.73 5.84 14.27
C LEU A 130 2.85 6.21 13.28
N ASP A 131 3.34 7.44 13.29
CA ASP A 131 4.30 7.93 12.30
C ASP A 131 5.63 7.16 12.32
N PRO A 132 6.20 6.80 13.49
CA PRO A 132 7.36 5.91 13.54
C PRO A 132 7.04 4.51 12.99
N VAL A 133 5.83 3.99 13.21
CA VAL A 133 5.40 2.69 12.67
C VAL A 133 5.32 2.76 11.14
N PHE A 134 4.72 3.81 10.58
CA PHE A 134 4.67 4.01 9.13
C PHE A 134 6.06 4.16 8.53
N SER A 135 6.92 4.97 9.17
CA SER A 135 8.30 5.19 8.73
C SER A 135 9.09 3.89 8.69
N ARG A 136 9.03 3.06 9.74
CA ARG A 136 9.71 1.74 9.76
C ARG A 136 9.21 0.77 8.69
N ASN A 137 7.97 0.94 8.21
CA ASN A 137 7.36 0.08 7.19
C ASN A 137 7.27 0.77 5.81
N ALA A 138 7.97 1.90 5.61
CA ALA A 138 7.89 2.73 4.43
C ALA A 138 8.64 2.19 3.19
N PHE A 139 8.91 0.88 3.12
CA PHE A 139 9.53 0.23 1.96
C PHE A 139 8.82 0.59 0.65
N MET A 140 7.49 0.71 0.70
CA MET A 140 6.68 1.06 -0.47
C MET A 140 6.88 2.51 -0.94
N ALA A 141 7.48 3.38 -0.13
CA ALA A 141 7.86 4.73 -0.51
C ALA A 141 9.31 4.82 -1.01
N HIS A 142 9.98 3.68 -1.27
CA HIS A 142 11.27 3.71 -1.96
C HIS A 142 11.13 4.41 -3.32
N SER A 143 12.13 5.18 -3.72
CA SER A 143 12.16 5.92 -4.98
C SER A 143 11.84 5.03 -6.18
N GLU A 144 12.38 3.82 -6.23
CA GLU A 144 12.10 2.82 -7.27
C GLU A 144 10.63 2.36 -7.30
N ASN A 145 10.03 2.10 -6.13
CA ASN A 145 8.62 1.69 -6.04
C ASN A 145 7.70 2.86 -6.45
N LEU A 146 8.07 4.08 -6.12
CA LEU A 146 7.36 5.28 -6.53
C LEU A 146 7.46 5.50 -8.04
N LEU A 147 8.65 5.36 -8.64
CA LEU A 147 8.82 5.43 -10.08
C LEU A 147 8.00 4.36 -10.80
N LEU A 148 7.99 3.12 -10.28
CA LEU A 148 7.18 2.04 -10.83
C LEU A 148 5.67 2.39 -10.79
N SER A 149 5.20 2.96 -9.67
CA SER A 149 3.82 3.46 -9.56
C SER A 149 3.51 4.61 -10.52
N MET A 150 4.48 5.51 -10.75
CA MET A 150 4.34 6.64 -11.67
C MET A 150 4.25 6.18 -13.13
N LEU A 151 5.08 5.21 -13.54
CA LEU A 151 5.09 4.69 -14.90
C LEU A 151 3.76 4.01 -15.30
N ALA A 152 3.07 3.41 -14.32
CA ALA A 152 1.75 2.79 -14.53
C ALA A 152 0.58 3.68 -14.07
N ASP A 153 0.81 4.97 -13.83
CA ASP A 153 -0.28 5.88 -13.47
C ASP A 153 -1.19 6.14 -14.67
N GLU A 154 -2.49 6.23 -14.44
CA GLU A 154 -3.48 6.55 -15.49
C GLU A 154 -3.27 7.96 -16.05
N ARG A 155 -2.76 8.89 -15.23
CA ARG A 155 -2.54 10.29 -15.60
C ARG A 155 -1.24 10.43 -16.40
N ARG A 156 -1.36 10.91 -17.64
CA ARG A 156 -0.24 11.08 -18.58
C ARG A 156 0.92 11.90 -18.01
N HIS A 157 0.63 13.07 -17.43
CA HIS A 157 1.65 13.96 -16.88
C HIS A 157 2.49 13.31 -15.77
N ILE A 158 1.94 12.34 -15.05
CA ILE A 158 2.67 11.59 -14.02
C ILE A 158 3.62 10.57 -14.63
N ARG A 159 3.16 9.85 -15.66
CA ARG A 159 4.02 8.93 -16.40
C ARG A 159 5.21 9.67 -16.99
N GLU A 160 4.96 10.84 -17.61
CA GLU A 160 6.00 11.71 -18.15
C GLU A 160 6.98 12.17 -17.07
N LEU A 161 6.49 12.62 -15.91
CA LEU A 161 7.35 12.97 -14.78
C LEU A 161 8.21 11.79 -14.30
N GLY A 162 7.65 10.58 -14.26
CA GLY A 162 8.36 9.35 -13.90
C GLY A 162 9.49 9.04 -14.88
N VAL A 163 9.23 9.16 -16.18
CA VAL A 163 10.24 9.00 -17.24
C VAL A 163 11.35 10.05 -17.11
N CYS A 164 11.00 11.32 -16.92
CA CYS A 164 11.98 12.40 -16.74
C CYS A 164 12.91 12.15 -15.55
N ARG A 165 12.37 11.65 -14.43
CA ARG A 165 13.17 11.29 -13.24
C ARG A 165 14.14 10.15 -13.53
N ILE A 166 13.72 9.14 -14.29
CA ILE A 166 14.60 8.02 -14.71
C ILE A 166 15.71 8.52 -15.64
N ILE A 167 15.40 9.38 -16.62
CA ILE A 167 16.40 9.95 -17.53
C ILE A 167 17.44 10.76 -16.73
N LYS A 168 17.00 11.58 -15.77
CA LYS A 168 17.89 12.34 -14.90
C LYS A 168 18.77 11.44 -14.03
N ALA A 169 18.20 10.39 -13.45
CA ALA A 169 18.93 9.39 -12.67
C ALA A 169 20.03 8.70 -13.51
N ARG A 170 19.72 8.32 -14.76
CA ARG A 170 20.68 7.70 -15.69
C ARG A 170 21.81 8.64 -16.13
N GLY A 171 21.52 9.94 -16.25
CA GLY A 171 22.53 10.96 -16.58
C GLY A 171 23.47 11.30 -15.41
N SER A 172 23.14 10.85 -14.20
CA SER A 172 23.93 11.09 -12.99
C SER A 172 24.89 9.90 -12.79
N SER A 173 26.11 10.02 -13.29
CA SER A 173 27.14 8.96 -13.34
C SER A 173 27.72 8.63 -11.95
N SER A 174 26.91 8.15 -11.02
CA SER A 174 27.43 7.60 -9.77
C SER A 174 27.67 6.09 -9.96
N THR A 175 28.94 5.71 -9.93
CA THR A 175 29.42 4.34 -9.67
C THR A 175 28.97 3.91 -8.28
N VAL A 176 27.68 3.63 -8.09
CA VAL A 176 27.18 3.15 -6.80
C VAL A 176 27.43 1.65 -6.72
N GLU A 177 28.60 1.31 -6.19
CA GLU A 177 28.92 -0.01 -5.64
C GLU A 177 27.97 -0.33 -4.48
N HIS A 178 26.83 -0.97 -4.77
CA HIS A 178 25.81 -1.47 -3.82
C HIS A 178 24.60 -0.55 -3.68
N LEU A 179 23.47 -1.03 -4.19
CA LEU A 179 22.12 -0.58 -3.87
C LEU A 179 21.90 -0.73 -2.35
N ARG A 180 22.30 0.27 -1.55
CA ARG A 180 21.94 0.27 -0.13
C ARG A 180 20.45 0.54 -0.04
N PHE A 181 19.73 -0.41 0.55
CA PHE A 181 18.33 -0.20 0.86
C PHE A 181 18.22 0.90 1.93
N VAL A 182 17.81 2.10 1.51
CA VAL A 182 17.58 3.24 2.42
C VAL A 182 16.07 3.50 2.53
N VAL A 183 15.58 3.45 3.77
CA VAL A 183 14.20 3.86 4.06
C VAL A 183 14.14 5.38 4.07
N HIS A 184 13.46 5.95 3.09
CA HIS A 184 13.31 7.39 2.94
C HIS A 184 12.44 7.98 4.05
N LYS A 185 12.80 9.19 4.51
CA LYS A 185 11.95 9.95 5.42
C LYS A 185 10.65 10.32 4.73
N LEU A 186 9.52 9.91 5.31
CA LEU A 186 8.20 10.15 4.76
C LEU A 186 7.74 11.60 4.98
N THR A 187 7.10 12.15 3.94
CA THR A 187 6.34 13.41 4.01
C THR A 187 4.88 13.10 4.33
N PHE A 188 4.51 13.08 5.62
CA PHE A 188 3.13 12.74 6.04
C PHE A 188 2.04 13.69 5.52
N LYS A 189 2.41 14.92 5.13
CA LYS A 189 1.52 15.93 4.54
C LYS A 189 1.40 15.84 3.01
N ALA A 190 2.01 14.85 2.35
CA ALA A 190 2.01 14.70 0.90
C ALA A 190 0.61 14.64 0.27
N ASN A 191 0.28 15.54 -0.64
CA ASN A 191 -1.04 15.55 -1.29
C ASN A 191 -1.21 14.46 -2.35
N GLN A 192 -0.12 13.92 -2.87
CA GLN A 192 -0.12 12.77 -3.76
C GLN A 192 0.95 11.75 -3.35
N TYR A 193 0.80 10.50 -3.79
CA TYR A 193 1.74 9.43 -3.45
C TYR A 193 3.18 9.73 -3.92
N MET A 194 3.34 10.47 -5.03
CA MET A 194 4.63 10.84 -5.58
C MET A 194 5.42 11.79 -4.67
N ASP A 195 4.74 12.51 -3.79
CA ASP A 195 5.34 13.53 -2.91
C ASP A 195 5.65 12.96 -1.51
N MET A 196 5.51 11.64 -1.32
CA MET A 196 5.80 10.97 -0.05
C MET A 196 7.27 11.05 0.34
N ILE A 197 8.17 11.37 -0.59
CA ILE A 197 9.60 11.52 -0.35
C ILE A 197 10.13 12.81 -0.98
N ASP A 198 11.25 13.29 -0.45
CA ASP A 198 11.93 14.49 -0.95
C ASP A 198 12.96 14.13 -2.03
N TRP A 199 12.54 14.18 -3.30
CA TRP A 199 13.34 13.80 -4.47
C TRP A 199 14.66 14.56 -4.65
N PHE A 200 14.93 15.62 -3.87
CA PHE A 200 16.18 16.38 -3.92
C PHE A 200 17.20 15.95 -2.86
N LYS A 201 16.82 15.09 -1.90
CA LYS A 201 17.66 14.72 -0.75
C LYS A 201 18.43 13.41 -0.91
N PHE A 202 18.31 12.72 -2.04
CA PHE A 202 18.97 11.44 -2.26
C PHE A 202 19.19 11.17 -3.74
N ASP A 203 20.19 10.36 -4.03
CA ASP A 203 20.44 9.85 -5.37
C ASP A 203 19.36 8.85 -5.75
N VAL A 204 18.57 9.18 -6.76
CA VAL A 204 17.57 8.27 -7.32
C VAL A 204 18.31 7.20 -8.10
N THR A 205 18.31 5.97 -7.59
CA THR A 205 18.85 4.83 -8.32
C THR A 205 17.92 4.44 -9.47
N GLU A 206 18.51 3.94 -10.55
CA GLU A 206 17.70 3.33 -11.61
C GLU A 206 16.99 2.10 -11.03
N PRO A 207 15.65 2.01 -11.09
CA PRO A 207 14.96 0.81 -10.65
C PRO A 207 15.48 -0.39 -11.44
N PRO A 208 15.67 -1.58 -10.82
CA PRO A 208 16.17 -2.79 -11.48
C PRO A 208 15.10 -3.42 -12.39
N ILE A 209 14.57 -2.62 -13.32
CA ILE A 209 13.63 -3.00 -14.37
C ILE A 209 14.27 -4.07 -15.29
N LYS A 210 15.60 -4.16 -15.32
CA LYS A 210 16.35 -5.19 -16.06
C LYS A 210 16.35 -6.57 -15.39
N ALA A 211 16.30 -6.66 -14.06
CA ALA A 211 16.34 -7.93 -13.32
C ALA A 211 14.94 -8.52 -13.07
N MET A 212 13.95 -7.65 -12.87
CA MET A 212 12.56 -8.05 -12.75
C MET A 212 12.01 -8.23 -14.17
N ARG A 213 11.51 -9.42 -14.56
CA ARG A 213 10.94 -9.74 -15.89
C ARG A 213 9.83 -8.76 -16.34
N CYS A 214 10.21 -7.54 -16.72
CA CYS A 214 9.35 -6.40 -17.03
C CYS A 214 9.49 -5.98 -18.49
N ALA A 215 9.93 -6.87 -19.37
CA ALA A 215 9.85 -6.64 -20.81
C ALA A 215 8.40 -6.30 -21.22
N LYS A 216 7.40 -6.88 -20.55
CA LYS A 216 5.98 -6.60 -20.78
C LYS A 216 5.57 -5.18 -20.33
N ILE A 217 5.98 -4.74 -19.14
CA ILE A 217 5.68 -3.40 -18.61
C ILE A 217 6.37 -2.31 -19.44
N MET A 218 7.63 -2.51 -19.82
CA MET A 218 8.35 -1.57 -20.69
C MET A 218 7.74 -1.50 -22.10
N THR A 219 7.25 -2.63 -22.63
CA THR A 219 6.58 -2.68 -23.94
C THR A 219 5.20 -2.02 -23.88
N GLU A 220 4.43 -2.23 -22.80
CA GLU A 220 3.12 -1.61 -22.58
C GLU A 220 3.24 -0.10 -22.33
N ALA A 221 4.20 0.33 -21.51
CA ALA A 221 4.50 1.75 -21.29
C ALA A 221 5.00 2.44 -22.57
N ALA A 222 5.89 1.81 -23.34
CA ALA A 222 6.37 2.35 -24.61
C ALA A 222 5.25 2.45 -25.66
N SER A 223 4.38 1.44 -25.74
CA SER A 223 3.22 1.45 -26.65
C SER A 223 2.19 2.52 -26.28
N THR A 224 2.03 2.80 -24.98
CA THR A 224 1.11 3.83 -24.47
C THR A 224 1.67 5.25 -24.66
N VAL A 225 2.99 5.40 -24.67
CA VAL A 225 3.66 6.71 -24.84
C VAL A 225 3.86 7.06 -26.33
N CYS A 226 4.20 6.10 -27.18
CA CYS A 226 4.53 6.37 -28.59
C CYS A 226 3.33 6.37 -29.54
N GLY A 227 2.15 5.93 -29.10
CA GLY A 227 1.02 5.68 -30.00
C GLY A 227 1.30 4.50 -30.94
N SER A 228 0.25 3.92 -31.49
CA SER A 228 0.27 2.65 -32.25
C SER A 228 1.09 2.66 -33.56
N HIS A 229 1.65 3.80 -33.95
CA HIS A 229 2.27 3.99 -35.27
C HIS A 229 3.79 3.73 -35.37
N ASP A 230 4.51 3.54 -34.26
CA ASP A 230 5.99 3.53 -34.30
C ASP A 230 6.66 2.23 -33.81
N ARG A 231 6.07 1.07 -34.17
CA ARG A 231 6.60 -0.27 -33.82
C ARG A 231 8.02 -0.55 -34.32
N ALA A 232 8.45 0.09 -35.40
CA ALA A 232 9.77 -0.16 -36.02
C ALA A 232 10.95 0.49 -35.27
N GLY A 233 10.71 1.53 -34.45
CA GLY A 233 11.74 2.15 -33.60
C GLY A 233 12.06 1.31 -32.35
N ILE A 234 11.04 0.68 -31.77
CA ILE A 234 11.13 -0.12 -30.53
C ILE A 234 12.05 -1.34 -30.71
N SER A 235 11.91 -2.05 -31.85
CA SER A 235 12.73 -3.24 -32.15
C SER A 235 14.21 -2.90 -32.35
N ARG A 236 14.52 -1.76 -33.00
CA ARG A 236 15.90 -1.32 -33.24
C ARG A 236 16.63 -0.96 -31.95
N ASN A 237 15.98 -0.24 -31.03
CA ASN A 237 16.58 0.14 -29.74
C ASN A 237 16.74 -1.06 -28.80
N THR A 238 15.80 -2.02 -28.84
CA THR A 238 15.88 -3.25 -28.05
C THR A 238 17.05 -4.14 -28.50
N MET A 239 17.27 -4.29 -29.82
CA MET A 239 18.39 -5.06 -30.36
C MET A 239 19.75 -4.40 -30.09
N ALA A 240 19.83 -3.06 -30.13
CA ALA A 240 21.04 -2.33 -29.77
C ALA A 240 21.40 -2.49 -28.28
N SER A 241 20.42 -2.45 -27.38
CA SER A 241 20.66 -2.66 -25.94
C SER A 241 21.14 -4.07 -25.57
N ARG A 242 20.73 -5.10 -26.35
CA ARG A 242 21.13 -6.49 -26.12
C ARG A 242 22.60 -6.75 -26.46
N LYS A 243 23.19 -6.00 -27.41
CA LYS A 243 24.61 -6.14 -27.78
C LYS A 243 25.59 -5.57 -26.75
N ILE A 244 25.10 -4.77 -25.80
CA ILE A 244 25.93 -4.06 -24.80
C ILE A 244 25.96 -4.82 -23.45
N MET A 245 25.18 -5.89 -23.30
CA MET A 245 25.01 -6.59 -22.03
C MET A 245 26.04 -7.74 -21.89
N PRO A 246 26.91 -7.75 -20.85
CA PRO A 246 27.79 -8.89 -20.61
C PRO A 246 26.99 -10.11 -20.13
N PRO A 247 27.46 -11.34 -20.41
CA PRO A 247 26.81 -12.57 -19.95
C PRO A 247 26.85 -12.68 -18.42
N PHE A 248 25.75 -13.15 -17.84
CA PHE A 248 25.55 -13.28 -16.40
C PHE A 248 26.15 -14.60 -15.92
N GLU A 249 27.20 -14.56 -15.10
CA GLU A 249 27.68 -15.75 -14.38
C GLU A 249 26.87 -15.97 -13.10
N HIS A 250 26.40 -17.21 -12.94
CA HIS A 250 25.75 -17.67 -11.70
C HIS A 250 26.84 -18.04 -10.69
N THR A 251 27.04 -17.23 -9.67
CA THR A 251 27.70 -17.71 -8.45
C THR A 251 26.78 -17.49 -7.25
N LEU A 252 26.37 -18.63 -6.70
CA LEU A 252 25.46 -18.80 -5.58
C LEU A 252 26.10 -18.26 -4.30
N ILE A 253 25.38 -17.41 -3.58
CA ILE A 253 25.72 -17.05 -2.19
C ILE A 253 25.25 -18.21 -1.31
N THR A 254 26.21 -19.01 -0.86
CA THR A 254 26.06 -19.88 0.31
C THR A 254 26.60 -19.15 1.53
N ARG A 255 25.82 -19.24 2.62
CA ARG A 255 26.03 -18.79 4.01
C ARG A 255 25.55 -17.39 4.37
#